data_AF-A0AAJ5ZWN2-F1
#
_entry.id   AF-A0AAJ5ZWN2-F1
#
_cell.length_a   1.000
_cell.length_b   1.000
_cell.length_c   1.000
_cell.angle_alpha   90.00
_cell.angle_beta   90.00
_cell.angle_gamma   90.00
#
_symmetry.space_group_name_H-M   'P 1'
#
loop_
_entity.id
_entity.type
_entity.pdbx_description
1 polymer ?
#
loop_
_entity_poly.entity_id
_entity_poly.type
_entity_poly.pdbx_seq_one_letter_code
_entity_poly.pdbx_strand_id
1 'polypeptide(L)'
;MTKMIALGDSIFAGLASDGQGGHVQANPTIPQMVASALGWECNNQAIGGTKFTDSDGKGTNFTDQVKKFNFADYDRVLIGYGINDYDDSPYPPPYEVMDAIKRGVEKIWSDNSAIKIYIEVPTPSFAKNNTNQDAKNEGGHTQREINDAIVSEAKALSIPYFDYRDKAPYLITYANRNEVLDTWMIHPTVPVMKQMAQLLSEWIEGLERPTVVDNGSSSDPFTPDPIKWVDLNGNSDNGSTNGSSSTTYTVQQIDKLDLTKINSVSDLTSTLNDNVKKIWTAMMGIAGEVTDTGWTPQTFDLVNRQFRNYIIDTVTAIQRYASGTLGGTEMDDDNGNQISVEAYSLSRSLLINDVITSLNNWFDVCQTCLNSIINSMY
;
A
#
# COMPACT_ATOMS: atom_id res chain seq x y z
N MET A 1 -21.75 -2.25 24.63
CA MET A 1 -20.28 -2.15 24.48
C MET A 1 -19.94 -2.87 23.19
N THR A 2 -19.16 -2.25 22.31
CA THR A 2 -18.78 -2.84 21.02
C THR A 2 -17.87 -4.05 21.26
N LYS A 3 -18.14 -5.16 20.60
CA LYS A 3 -17.35 -6.40 20.69
C LYS A 3 -16.55 -6.61 19.42
N MET A 4 -15.24 -6.71 19.56
CA MET A 4 -14.31 -7.00 18.47
C MET A 4 -13.75 -8.41 18.64
N ILE A 5 -13.79 -9.21 17.59
CA ILE A 5 -12.96 -10.42 17.47
C ILE A 5 -11.72 -10.09 16.65
N ALA A 6 -10.56 -10.53 17.11
CA ALA A 6 -9.31 -10.42 16.36
C ALA A 6 -8.85 -11.80 15.90
N LEU A 7 -8.52 -11.91 14.62
CA LEU A 7 -7.99 -13.11 13.98
C LEU A 7 -6.62 -12.76 13.42
N GLY A 8 -5.61 -13.57 13.70
CA GLY A 8 -4.28 -13.29 13.19
C GLY A 8 -3.24 -14.34 13.52
N ASP A 9 -1.99 -14.01 13.24
CA ASP A 9 -0.83 -14.86 13.45
C ASP A 9 -0.13 -14.60 14.80
N SER A 10 1.17 -14.92 14.89
CA SER A 10 1.98 -14.77 16.10
C SER A 10 2.11 -13.30 16.55
N ILE A 11 2.09 -12.34 15.64
CA ILE A 11 2.22 -10.92 15.97
C ILE A 11 0.96 -10.46 16.72
N PHE A 12 -0.23 -10.80 16.23
CA PHE A 12 -1.49 -10.51 16.92
C PHE A 12 -1.69 -11.38 18.16
N ALA A 13 -1.17 -12.62 18.15
CA ALA A 13 -1.14 -13.46 19.34
C ALA A 13 -0.24 -12.87 20.43
N GLY A 14 0.62 -11.89 20.11
CA GLY A 14 1.46 -11.16 21.04
C GLY A 14 2.86 -11.74 21.26
N LEU A 15 3.33 -12.60 20.36
CA LEU A 15 4.71 -13.07 20.41
C LEU A 15 5.65 -11.91 20.06
N ALA A 16 6.37 -11.40 21.05
CA ALA A 16 7.22 -10.23 20.93
C ALA A 16 8.68 -10.57 21.25
N SER A 17 9.61 -9.78 20.71
CA SER A 17 11.02 -9.85 21.11
C SER A 17 11.22 -9.36 22.55
N ASP A 18 12.10 -10.03 23.30
CA ASP A 18 12.62 -9.53 24.59
C ASP A 18 13.87 -8.62 24.45
N GLY A 19 14.32 -8.37 23.22
CA GLY A 19 15.52 -7.58 22.93
C GLY A 19 16.85 -8.27 23.27
N GLN A 20 16.81 -9.53 23.71
CA GLN A 20 17.95 -10.35 24.13
C GLN A 20 18.04 -11.68 23.35
N GLY A 21 17.18 -11.83 22.34
CA GLY A 21 17.13 -13.01 21.47
C GLY A 21 16.17 -14.10 21.91
N GLY A 22 15.35 -13.84 22.93
CA GLY A 22 14.20 -14.64 23.31
C GLY A 22 12.87 -13.98 22.92
N HIS A 23 11.79 -14.68 23.27
CA HIS A 23 10.43 -14.19 23.07
C HIS A 23 9.71 -13.99 24.40
N VAL A 24 8.90 -12.94 24.45
CA VAL A 24 7.94 -12.69 25.53
C VAL A 24 6.53 -12.60 24.96
N GLN A 25 5.55 -12.84 25.82
CA GLN A 25 4.15 -12.63 25.48
C GLN A 25 3.77 -11.18 25.83
N ALA A 26 3.51 -10.36 24.80
CA ALA A 26 2.95 -9.04 24.98
C ALA A 26 1.60 -9.14 25.69
N ASN A 27 1.45 -8.36 26.77
CA ASN A 27 0.21 -8.23 27.50
C ASN A 27 0.06 -6.78 27.97
N PRO A 28 -0.90 -6.01 27.44
CA PRO A 28 -1.86 -6.41 26.41
C PRO A 28 -1.22 -6.66 25.02
N THR A 29 -1.87 -7.51 24.22
CA THR A 29 -1.57 -7.75 22.79
C THR A 29 -2.00 -6.57 21.91
N ILE A 30 -1.56 -6.51 20.64
CA ILE A 30 -1.97 -5.44 19.70
C ILE A 30 -3.50 -5.30 19.63
N PRO A 31 -4.29 -6.37 19.38
CA PRO A 31 -5.74 -6.21 19.29
C PRO A 31 -6.39 -5.77 20.60
N GLN A 32 -5.87 -6.21 21.75
CA GLN A 32 -6.35 -5.77 23.05
C GLN A 32 -6.07 -4.28 23.29
N MET A 33 -4.90 -3.79 22.87
CA MET A 33 -4.57 -2.35 22.93
C MET A 33 -5.46 -1.53 22.01
N VAL A 34 -5.70 -1.98 20.78
CA VAL A 34 -6.62 -1.32 19.83
C VAL A 34 -8.03 -1.23 20.42
N ALA A 35 -8.59 -2.34 20.89
CA ALA A 35 -9.92 -2.36 21.48
C ALA A 35 -10.01 -1.47 22.72
N SER A 36 -9.00 -1.52 23.60
CA SER A 36 -8.97 -0.67 24.80
C SER A 36 -8.95 0.82 24.45
N ALA A 37 -8.19 1.22 23.42
CA ALA A 37 -8.13 2.61 22.96
C ALA A 37 -9.48 3.10 22.41
N LEU A 38 -10.25 2.21 21.79
CA LEU A 38 -11.55 2.51 21.20
C LEU A 38 -12.75 2.28 22.16
N GLY A 39 -12.50 1.85 23.40
CA GLY A 39 -13.54 1.53 24.38
C GLY A 39 -14.35 0.26 24.06
N TRP A 40 -13.73 -0.71 23.38
CA TRP A 40 -14.32 -1.97 22.93
C TRP A 40 -13.85 -3.16 23.79
N GLU A 41 -14.61 -4.25 23.76
CA GLU A 41 -14.17 -5.55 24.25
C GLU A 41 -13.40 -6.29 23.16
N CYS A 42 -12.28 -6.92 23.51
CA CYS A 42 -11.49 -7.73 22.59
C CYS A 42 -11.60 -9.21 22.91
N ASN A 43 -12.06 -10.00 21.94
CA ASN A 43 -11.84 -11.44 21.89
C ASN A 43 -10.68 -11.73 20.92
N ASN A 44 -9.44 -11.83 21.44
CA ASN A 44 -8.29 -12.14 20.60
C ASN A 44 -8.16 -13.66 20.39
N GLN A 45 -8.31 -14.09 19.14
CA GLN A 45 -8.24 -15.50 18.71
C GLN A 45 -7.07 -15.74 17.75
N ALA A 46 -6.07 -14.86 17.76
CA ALA A 46 -4.86 -15.03 16.96
C ALA A 46 -4.02 -16.22 17.45
N ILE A 47 -3.38 -16.91 16.51
CA ILE A 47 -2.62 -18.14 16.76
C ILE A 47 -1.28 -18.05 16.04
N GLY A 48 -0.19 -18.32 16.77
CA GLY A 48 1.16 -18.28 16.22
C GLY A 48 1.37 -19.20 15.01
N GLY A 49 2.12 -18.70 14.02
CA GLY A 49 2.53 -19.47 12.83
C GLY A 49 1.38 -19.83 11.88
N THR A 50 0.25 -19.12 11.95
CA THR A 50 -0.90 -19.36 11.07
C THR A 50 -0.89 -18.45 9.84
N LYS A 51 -1.58 -18.90 8.81
CA LYS A 51 -1.60 -18.32 7.45
C LYS A 51 -3.02 -17.89 7.07
N PHE A 52 -3.14 -17.09 6.01
CA PHE A 52 -4.42 -16.96 5.31
C PHE A 52 -4.83 -18.30 4.68
N THR A 53 -3.90 -18.92 3.97
CA THR A 53 -4.14 -20.15 3.21
C THR A 53 -4.08 -21.42 4.06
N ASP A 54 -4.78 -22.47 3.64
CA ASP A 54 -4.66 -23.83 4.20
C ASP A 54 -3.52 -24.63 3.56
N SER A 55 -2.50 -23.95 3.04
CA SER A 55 -1.47 -24.61 2.25
C SER A 55 -0.70 -25.66 3.07
N ASP A 56 -0.60 -25.48 4.39
CA ASP A 56 0.08 -26.39 5.31
C ASP A 56 -0.82 -27.49 5.92
N GLY A 57 -2.13 -27.47 5.63
CA GLY A 57 -3.09 -28.47 6.10
C GLY A 57 -3.23 -28.59 7.61
N LYS A 58 -2.81 -27.58 8.40
CA LYS A 58 -2.80 -27.65 9.87
C LYS A 58 -4.17 -27.45 10.51
N GLY A 59 -5.19 -27.04 9.77
CA GLY A 59 -6.53 -26.78 10.32
C GLY A 59 -6.62 -25.52 11.20
N THR A 60 -5.66 -24.62 11.07
CA THR A 60 -5.52 -23.41 11.89
C THR A 60 -5.48 -22.11 11.08
N ASN A 61 -5.49 -22.18 9.75
CA ASN A 61 -5.52 -21.02 8.85
C ASN A 61 -6.78 -20.16 9.02
N PHE A 62 -6.78 -18.97 8.42
CA PHE A 62 -7.90 -18.01 8.48
C PHE A 62 -9.25 -18.65 8.15
N THR A 63 -9.34 -19.42 7.06
CA THR A 63 -10.62 -20.02 6.62
C THR A 63 -11.14 -21.10 7.57
N ASP A 64 -10.27 -21.72 8.38
CA ASP A 64 -10.68 -22.63 9.44
C ASP A 64 -11.00 -21.91 10.75
N GLN A 65 -10.35 -20.79 11.05
CA GLN A 65 -10.70 -19.97 12.21
C GLN A 65 -12.12 -19.39 12.06
N VAL A 66 -12.47 -18.82 10.91
CA VAL A 66 -13.81 -18.23 10.72
C VAL A 66 -14.94 -19.27 10.83
N LYS A 67 -14.67 -20.57 10.65
CA LYS A 67 -15.69 -21.63 10.86
C LYS A 67 -15.95 -21.93 12.33
N LYS A 68 -15.05 -21.57 13.23
CA LYS A 68 -15.14 -21.88 14.67
C LYS A 68 -16.00 -20.88 15.45
N PHE A 69 -16.29 -19.73 14.86
CA PHE A 69 -17.00 -18.64 15.52
C PHE A 69 -18.30 -18.32 14.79
N ASN A 70 -19.27 -17.80 15.54
CA ASN A 70 -20.48 -17.19 15.00
C ASN A 70 -20.31 -15.67 14.99
N PHE A 71 -20.23 -15.05 13.82
CA PHE A 71 -19.97 -13.60 13.74
C PHE A 71 -21.16 -12.72 14.12
N ALA A 72 -22.34 -13.29 14.36
CA ALA A 72 -23.47 -12.57 14.96
C ALA A 72 -23.19 -12.10 16.41
N ASP A 73 -22.18 -12.68 17.08
CA ASP A 73 -21.79 -12.33 18.45
C ASP A 73 -20.86 -11.11 18.54
N TYR A 74 -20.43 -10.57 17.40
CA TYR A 74 -19.45 -9.49 17.30
C TYR A 74 -19.92 -8.33 16.44
N ASP A 75 -19.45 -7.13 16.76
CA ASP A 75 -19.71 -5.92 15.99
C ASP A 75 -18.60 -5.64 14.97
N ARG A 76 -17.38 -6.11 15.27
CA ARG A 76 -16.14 -5.81 14.53
C ARG A 76 -15.24 -7.04 14.39
N VAL A 77 -14.52 -7.12 13.26
CA VAL A 77 -13.43 -8.08 13.05
C VAL A 77 -12.15 -7.31 12.70
N LEU A 78 -11.05 -7.63 13.37
CA LEU A 78 -9.71 -7.19 12.99
C LEU A 78 -8.89 -8.41 12.52
N ILE A 79 -8.38 -8.37 11.30
CA ILE A 79 -7.67 -9.48 10.65
C ILE A 79 -6.20 -9.10 10.44
N GLY A 80 -5.26 -9.92 10.89
CA GLY A 80 -3.81 -9.71 10.71
C GLY A 80 -3.06 -11.01 10.44
N TYR A 81 -2.99 -11.40 9.17
CA TYR A 81 -2.30 -12.60 8.66
C TYR A 81 -1.45 -12.23 7.44
N GLY A 82 -0.62 -13.17 6.97
CA GLY A 82 -0.02 -13.12 5.64
C GLY A 82 1.50 -13.20 5.65
N ILE A 83 2.16 -12.88 6.76
CA ILE A 83 3.62 -13.00 6.82
C ILE A 83 4.07 -14.45 6.70
N ASN A 84 3.34 -15.38 7.34
CA ASN A 84 3.65 -16.80 7.24
C ASN A 84 3.34 -17.37 5.84
N ASP A 85 2.39 -16.81 5.09
CA ASP A 85 2.16 -17.16 3.68
C ASP A 85 3.42 -16.84 2.83
N TYR A 86 4.21 -15.83 3.23
CA TYR A 86 5.50 -15.53 2.62
C TYR A 86 6.69 -16.29 3.23
N ASP A 87 6.82 -16.33 4.55
CA ASP A 87 8.04 -16.80 5.24
C ASP A 87 8.11 -18.32 5.43
N ASP A 88 6.97 -19.02 5.48
CA ASP A 88 6.91 -20.43 5.83
C ASP A 88 6.49 -21.32 4.65
N SER A 89 7.14 -22.47 4.52
CA SER A 89 6.69 -23.52 3.60
C SER A 89 5.40 -24.20 4.10
N PRO A 90 4.47 -24.57 3.22
CA PRO A 90 4.48 -24.34 1.77
C PRO A 90 4.07 -22.90 1.45
N TYR A 91 4.79 -22.30 0.51
CA TYR A 91 4.68 -20.91 0.09
C TYR A 91 3.56 -20.78 -0.97
N PRO A 92 2.31 -20.44 -0.58
CA PRO A 92 1.23 -20.30 -1.54
C PRO A 92 1.53 -19.18 -2.55
N PRO A 93 1.02 -19.30 -3.79
CA PRO A 93 0.98 -18.18 -4.70
C PRO A 93 -0.02 -17.10 -4.24
N PRO A 94 0.19 -15.82 -4.61
CA PRO A 94 -0.65 -14.71 -4.15
C PRO A 94 -2.17 -14.89 -4.41
N TYR A 95 -2.56 -15.57 -5.48
CA TYR A 95 -3.98 -15.79 -5.77
C TYR A 95 -4.68 -16.70 -4.73
N GLU A 96 -3.96 -17.60 -4.06
CA GLU A 96 -4.53 -18.43 -2.99
C GLU A 96 -4.78 -17.62 -1.72
N VAL A 97 -3.94 -16.61 -1.47
CA VAL A 97 -4.15 -15.65 -0.37
C VAL A 97 -5.42 -14.84 -0.63
N MET A 98 -5.62 -14.34 -1.85
CA MET A 98 -6.84 -13.63 -2.25
C MET A 98 -8.08 -14.51 -2.06
N ASP A 99 -8.05 -15.76 -2.58
CA ASP A 99 -9.16 -16.71 -2.43
C ASP A 99 -9.50 -17.01 -0.96
N ALA A 100 -8.48 -17.17 -0.11
CA ALA A 100 -8.67 -17.40 1.32
C ALA A 100 -9.32 -16.19 2.02
N ILE A 101 -8.89 -14.96 1.71
CA ILE A 101 -9.50 -13.73 2.22
C ILE A 101 -10.97 -13.67 1.82
N LYS A 102 -11.25 -13.85 0.52
CA LYS A 102 -12.62 -13.84 -0.02
C LYS A 102 -13.53 -14.82 0.69
N ARG A 103 -13.15 -16.11 0.73
CA ARG A 103 -13.97 -17.16 1.36
C ARG A 103 -14.19 -16.90 2.84
N GLY A 104 -13.18 -16.42 3.56
CA GLY A 104 -13.33 -16.14 4.97
C GLY A 104 -14.22 -14.93 5.26
N VAL A 105 -14.08 -13.87 4.47
CA VAL A 105 -14.95 -12.68 4.55
C VAL A 105 -16.41 -13.02 4.18
N GLU A 106 -16.64 -13.80 3.12
CA GLU A 106 -17.98 -14.28 2.76
C GLU A 106 -18.63 -15.05 3.91
N LYS A 107 -17.86 -15.90 4.61
CA LYS A 107 -18.35 -16.58 5.81
C LYS A 107 -18.71 -15.60 6.92
N ILE A 108 -17.85 -14.61 7.20
CA ILE A 108 -18.10 -13.58 8.20
C ILE A 108 -19.42 -12.83 7.90
N TRP A 109 -19.61 -12.37 6.67
CA TRP A 109 -20.84 -11.67 6.27
C TRP A 109 -22.08 -12.57 6.22
N SER A 110 -21.91 -13.87 5.95
CA SER A 110 -23.03 -14.81 6.00
C SER A 110 -23.61 -14.98 7.41
N ASP A 111 -22.77 -14.84 8.44
CA ASP A 111 -23.22 -14.86 9.84
C ASP A 111 -23.72 -13.48 10.30
N ASN A 112 -23.09 -12.41 9.82
CA ASN A 112 -23.42 -11.04 10.19
C ASN A 112 -23.10 -10.06 9.05
N SER A 113 -24.10 -9.70 8.26
CA SER A 113 -23.94 -8.80 7.11
C SER A 113 -23.67 -7.33 7.48
N ALA A 114 -23.85 -6.95 8.75
CA ALA A 114 -23.61 -5.59 9.24
C ALA A 114 -22.26 -5.42 9.97
N ILE A 115 -21.50 -6.51 10.15
CA ILE A 115 -20.21 -6.48 10.83
C ILE A 115 -19.21 -5.62 10.06
N LYS A 116 -18.45 -4.77 10.76
CA LYS A 116 -17.33 -4.06 10.11
C LYS A 116 -16.06 -4.89 10.20
N ILE A 117 -15.35 -4.99 9.09
CA ILE A 117 -14.12 -5.78 8.96
C ILE A 117 -12.98 -4.79 8.70
N TYR A 118 -11.85 -5.00 9.36
CA TYR A 118 -10.60 -4.28 9.18
C TYR A 118 -9.47 -5.27 8.90
N ILE A 119 -8.66 -5.00 7.88
CA ILE A 119 -7.49 -5.82 7.54
C ILE A 119 -6.20 -5.05 7.83
N GLU A 120 -5.33 -5.62 8.66
CA GLU A 120 -3.93 -5.22 8.77
C GLU A 120 -3.11 -6.00 7.74
N VAL A 121 -2.30 -5.28 6.96
CA VAL A 121 -1.41 -5.87 5.97
C VAL A 121 -0.04 -6.05 6.62
N PRO A 122 0.63 -7.22 6.49
CA PRO A 122 1.85 -7.53 7.24
C PRO A 122 2.96 -6.49 7.16
N THR A 123 3.59 -6.22 8.31
CA THR A 123 4.86 -5.48 8.40
C THR A 123 6.00 -6.20 7.65
N PRO A 124 7.07 -5.50 7.23
CA PRO A 124 8.23 -6.13 6.62
C PRO A 124 8.87 -7.22 7.49
N SER A 125 9.13 -8.38 6.89
CA SER A 125 9.98 -9.43 7.46
C SER A 125 11.38 -9.33 6.87
N PHE A 126 12.37 -9.43 7.75
CA PHE A 126 13.78 -9.58 7.37
C PHE A 126 14.34 -10.95 7.76
N ALA A 127 13.45 -11.92 7.96
CA ALA A 127 13.81 -13.31 8.18
C ALA A 127 14.76 -13.82 7.09
N LYS A 128 15.55 -14.85 7.43
CA LYS A 128 16.47 -15.50 6.48
C LYS A 128 17.45 -14.51 5.81
N ASN A 129 17.83 -13.44 6.53
CA ASN A 129 18.69 -12.35 6.07
C ASN A 129 18.14 -11.59 4.86
N ASN A 130 16.82 -11.54 4.71
CA ASN A 130 16.20 -10.74 3.67
C ASN A 130 16.56 -9.25 3.86
N THR A 131 16.73 -8.53 2.76
CA THR A 131 17.14 -7.11 2.77
C THR A 131 16.04 -6.16 2.32
N ASN A 132 14.97 -6.67 1.72
CA ASN A 132 13.78 -5.91 1.36
C ASN A 132 12.61 -6.87 1.05
N GLN A 133 11.41 -6.31 0.90
CA GLN A 133 10.21 -7.08 0.58
C GLN A 133 10.16 -7.62 -0.86
N ASP A 134 11.18 -7.36 -1.68
CA ASP A 134 11.28 -7.76 -3.09
C ASP A 134 12.14 -9.03 -3.29
N ALA A 135 12.75 -9.56 -2.22
CA ALA A 135 13.37 -10.87 -2.29
C ALA A 135 12.30 -11.95 -2.41
N LYS A 136 12.59 -12.96 -3.23
CA LYS A 136 11.72 -14.11 -3.42
C LYS A 136 11.96 -15.14 -2.32
N ASN A 137 10.89 -15.69 -1.78
CA ASN A 137 10.93 -16.93 -1.02
C ASN A 137 11.20 -18.13 -1.95
N GLU A 138 11.27 -19.34 -1.39
CA GLU A 138 11.54 -20.55 -2.17
C GLU A 138 10.37 -20.95 -3.08
N GLY A 139 9.17 -20.40 -2.87
CA GLY A 139 8.03 -20.49 -3.79
C GLY A 139 8.13 -19.56 -4.99
N GLY A 140 9.12 -18.66 -5.04
CA GLY A 140 9.32 -17.72 -6.14
C GLY A 140 8.51 -16.42 -6.00
N HIS A 141 7.89 -16.19 -4.84
CA HIS A 141 7.05 -15.03 -4.53
C HIS A 141 7.76 -14.09 -3.56
N THR A 142 7.54 -12.80 -3.72
CA THR A 142 8.04 -11.74 -2.83
C THR A 142 7.03 -11.43 -1.74
N GLN A 143 7.48 -10.87 -0.61
CA GLN A 143 6.55 -10.40 0.42
C GLN A 143 5.64 -9.30 -0.14
N ARG A 144 6.16 -8.46 -1.04
CA ARG A 144 5.38 -7.43 -1.71
C ARG A 144 4.20 -8.02 -2.48
N GLU A 145 4.41 -9.09 -3.25
CA GLU A 145 3.35 -9.77 -4.00
C GLU A 145 2.26 -10.33 -3.07
N ILE A 146 2.63 -10.86 -1.90
CA ILE A 146 1.66 -11.34 -0.89
C ILE A 146 0.88 -10.16 -0.30
N ASN A 147 1.55 -9.08 0.11
CA ASN A 147 0.89 -7.88 0.63
C ASN A 147 -0.02 -7.22 -0.43
N ASP A 148 0.40 -7.20 -1.70
CA ASP A 148 -0.39 -6.66 -2.80
C ASP A 148 -1.64 -7.51 -3.08
N ALA A 149 -1.56 -8.83 -2.93
CA ALA A 149 -2.73 -9.70 -2.97
C ALA A 149 -3.74 -9.39 -1.85
N ILE A 150 -3.26 -9.18 -0.62
CA ILE A 150 -4.12 -8.80 0.52
C ILE A 150 -4.82 -7.45 0.23
N VAL A 151 -4.07 -6.45 -0.23
CA VAL A 151 -4.61 -5.12 -0.57
C VAL A 151 -5.61 -5.21 -1.74
N SER A 152 -5.29 -5.97 -2.78
CA SER A 152 -6.14 -6.14 -3.95
C SER A 152 -7.49 -6.75 -3.56
N GLU A 153 -7.48 -7.82 -2.77
CA GLU A 153 -8.72 -8.46 -2.35
C GLU A 153 -9.52 -7.60 -1.35
N ALA A 154 -8.84 -6.90 -0.43
CA ALA A 154 -9.49 -5.95 0.47
C ALA A 154 -10.24 -4.85 -0.32
N LYS A 155 -9.61 -4.29 -1.37
CA LYS A 155 -10.25 -3.32 -2.27
C LYS A 155 -11.43 -3.93 -3.01
N ALA A 156 -11.27 -5.13 -3.59
CA ALA A 156 -12.34 -5.82 -4.32
C ALA A 156 -13.58 -6.07 -3.44
N LEU A 157 -13.36 -6.36 -2.16
CA LEU A 157 -14.40 -6.57 -1.16
C LEU A 157 -14.88 -5.27 -0.49
N SER A 158 -14.36 -4.11 -0.88
CA SER A 158 -14.64 -2.82 -0.22
C SER A 158 -14.39 -2.83 1.30
N ILE A 159 -13.37 -3.56 1.73
CA ILE A 159 -12.93 -3.65 3.12
C ILE A 159 -11.77 -2.66 3.35
N PRO A 160 -11.86 -1.81 4.39
CA PRO A 160 -10.75 -0.93 4.76
C PRO A 160 -9.53 -1.74 5.23
N TYR A 161 -8.34 -1.30 4.82
CA TYR A 161 -7.08 -1.94 5.18
C TYR A 161 -6.02 -0.93 5.67
N PHE A 162 -5.13 -1.40 6.56
CA PHE A 162 -3.96 -0.67 7.05
C PHE A 162 -2.70 -1.30 6.47
N ASP A 163 -2.07 -0.62 5.50
CA ASP A 163 -0.81 -1.06 4.90
C ASP A 163 0.37 -0.27 5.46
N TYR A 164 1.23 -0.93 6.24
CA TYR A 164 2.41 -0.29 6.83
C TYR A 164 3.39 0.26 5.78
N ARG A 165 3.39 -0.28 4.55
CA ARG A 165 4.26 0.21 3.46
C ARG A 165 3.89 1.63 3.03
N ASP A 166 2.62 2.00 3.21
CA ASP A 166 2.06 3.30 2.88
C ASP A 166 1.96 4.18 4.14
N LYS A 167 1.29 3.65 5.17
CA LYS A 167 0.87 4.44 6.33
C LYS A 167 1.95 4.66 7.38
N ALA A 168 2.90 3.74 7.50
CA ALA A 168 3.96 3.83 8.50
C ALA A 168 5.27 3.13 8.07
N PRO A 169 5.84 3.50 6.90
CA PRO A 169 7.03 2.83 6.35
C PRO A 169 8.28 3.03 7.22
N TYR A 170 8.26 3.99 8.14
CA TYR A 170 9.33 4.28 9.09
C TYR A 170 9.36 3.34 10.30
N LEU A 171 8.26 2.61 10.56
CA LEU A 171 8.10 1.83 11.80
C LEU A 171 9.10 0.67 11.86
N ILE A 172 9.16 -0.11 10.78
CA ILE A 172 10.06 -1.25 10.61
C ILE A 172 10.73 -1.09 9.25
N THR A 173 12.04 -0.84 9.27
CA THR A 173 12.88 -0.57 8.11
C THR A 173 14.07 -1.52 8.11
N TYR A 174 14.75 -1.63 6.97
CA TYR A 174 16.01 -2.36 6.95
C TYR A 174 17.01 -1.74 7.94
N ALA A 175 17.07 -0.42 8.09
CA ALA A 175 18.04 0.25 8.95
C ALA A 175 17.85 -0.05 10.44
N ASN A 176 16.60 -0.08 10.92
CA ASN A 176 16.29 -0.27 12.35
C ASN A 176 15.89 -1.70 12.73
N ARG A 177 15.77 -2.65 11.79
CA ARG A 177 15.26 -4.01 12.03
C ARG A 177 15.86 -4.73 13.24
N ASN A 178 17.16 -4.58 13.48
CA ASN A 178 17.86 -5.24 14.59
C ASN A 178 17.46 -4.67 15.97
N GLU A 179 16.90 -3.46 16.00
CA GLU A 179 16.43 -2.79 17.21
C GLU A 179 14.93 -3.01 17.44
N VAL A 180 14.16 -3.13 16.35
CA VAL A 180 12.69 -3.13 16.39
C VAL A 180 12.07 -4.52 16.25
N LEU A 181 12.82 -5.52 15.76
CA LEU A 181 12.40 -6.90 15.61
C LEU A 181 13.21 -7.85 16.52
N ASP A 182 12.75 -9.09 16.63
CA ASP A 182 13.45 -10.19 17.26
C ASP A 182 14.68 -10.66 16.47
N THR A 183 15.40 -11.64 17.03
CA THR A 183 16.55 -12.28 16.38
C THR A 183 16.19 -13.03 15.09
N TRP A 184 14.93 -13.46 14.97
CA TRP A 184 14.39 -14.06 13.75
C TRP A 184 14.01 -13.02 12.69
N MET A 185 14.04 -11.74 13.06
CA MET A 185 13.75 -10.59 12.21
C MET A 185 12.31 -10.60 11.66
N ILE A 186 11.36 -11.03 12.51
CA ILE A 186 9.92 -11.13 12.20
C ILE A 186 9.09 -10.42 13.28
N HIS A 187 9.30 -10.77 14.55
CA HIS A 187 8.39 -10.36 15.62
C HIS A 187 8.78 -8.99 16.19
N PRO A 188 7.88 -8.00 16.19
CA PRO A 188 8.18 -6.70 16.76
C PRO A 188 8.48 -6.76 18.27
N THR A 189 9.28 -5.82 18.76
CA THR A 189 9.42 -5.60 20.21
C THR A 189 8.11 -5.06 20.80
N VAL A 190 7.91 -5.21 22.11
CA VAL A 190 6.71 -4.68 22.81
C VAL A 190 6.49 -3.16 22.56
N PRO A 191 7.53 -2.29 22.58
CA PRO A 191 7.36 -0.88 22.20
C PRO A 191 6.83 -0.67 20.78
N VAL A 192 7.29 -1.45 19.81
CA VAL A 192 6.84 -1.36 18.42
C VAL A 192 5.40 -1.86 18.30
N MET A 193 5.05 -2.96 18.98
CA MET A 193 3.66 -3.43 19.05
C MET A 193 2.71 -2.37 19.64
N LYS A 194 3.15 -1.58 20.63
CA LYS A 194 2.36 -0.45 21.16
C LYS A 194 2.14 0.62 20.09
N GLN A 195 3.17 0.96 19.31
CA GLN A 195 3.05 1.92 18.20
C GLN A 195 2.12 1.38 17.11
N MET A 196 2.22 0.09 16.76
CA MET A 196 1.29 -0.57 15.83
C MET A 196 -0.16 -0.45 16.31
N ALA A 197 -0.42 -0.75 17.58
CA ALA A 197 -1.76 -0.66 18.15
C ALA A 197 -2.30 0.78 18.17
N GLN A 198 -1.45 1.76 18.49
CA GLN A 198 -1.82 3.17 18.44
C GLN A 198 -2.24 3.58 17.01
N LEU A 199 -1.38 3.33 16.03
CA LEU A 199 -1.64 3.65 14.62
C LEU A 199 -2.90 2.99 14.09
N LEU A 200 -3.10 1.71 14.40
CA LEU A 200 -4.31 0.97 14.02
C LEU A 200 -5.55 1.55 14.70
N SER A 201 -5.49 1.88 15.99
CA SER A 201 -6.63 2.45 16.72
C SER A 201 -7.02 3.83 16.20
N GLU A 202 -6.06 4.72 15.93
CA GLU A 202 -6.32 6.06 15.38
C GLU A 202 -6.93 5.96 13.97
N TRP A 203 -6.41 5.04 13.14
CA TRP A 203 -6.95 4.79 11.82
C TRP A 203 -8.39 4.24 11.87
N ILE A 204 -8.66 3.24 12.71
CA ILE A 204 -10.01 2.68 12.88
C ILE A 204 -10.96 3.74 13.45
N GLU A 205 -10.54 4.53 14.43
CA GLU A 205 -11.35 5.62 14.97
C GLU A 205 -11.77 6.60 13.86
N GLY A 206 -10.84 6.97 12.98
CA GLY A 206 -11.12 7.81 11.81
C GLY A 206 -12.20 7.23 10.87
N LEU A 207 -12.23 5.90 10.70
CA LEU A 207 -13.25 5.21 9.90
C LEU A 207 -14.60 5.06 10.61
N GLU A 208 -14.59 5.02 11.95
CA GLU A 208 -15.78 4.83 12.78
C GLU A 208 -16.53 6.12 13.06
N ARG A 209 -15.85 7.27 12.97
CA ARG A 209 -16.48 8.57 13.17
C ARG A 209 -17.61 8.75 12.15
N PRO A 210 -18.83 9.08 12.60
CA PRO A 210 -19.89 9.46 11.68
C PRO A 210 -19.38 10.62 10.82
N THR A 211 -19.59 10.55 9.50
CA THR A 211 -19.59 11.75 8.67
C THR A 211 -20.63 12.68 9.27
N VAL A 212 -20.18 13.68 10.04
CA VAL A 212 -21.04 14.77 10.46
C VAL A 212 -21.54 15.38 9.16
N VAL A 213 -22.85 15.30 8.93
CA VAL A 213 -23.52 16.14 7.94
C VAL A 213 -23.47 17.54 8.52
N ASP A 214 -22.32 18.18 8.38
CA ASP A 214 -22.16 19.59 8.71
C ASP A 214 -22.78 20.37 7.56
N ASN A 215 -23.88 21.07 7.85
CA ASN A 215 -24.48 22.04 6.95
C ASN A 215 -23.52 23.24 6.85
N GLY A 216 -22.40 23.06 6.14
CA GLY A 216 -21.44 24.11 5.85
C GLY A 216 -19.98 23.75 6.18
N SER A 217 -19.28 23.22 5.17
CA SER A 217 -17.84 23.45 4.93
C SER A 217 -16.80 22.94 5.95
N SER A 218 -16.38 21.68 5.81
CA SER A 218 -15.00 21.30 5.41
C SER A 218 -14.90 19.77 5.37
N SER A 219 -14.80 19.19 4.16
CA SER A 219 -14.41 17.79 4.00
C SER A 219 -12.89 17.71 3.83
N ASP A 220 -12.15 17.97 4.90
CA ASP A 220 -10.75 17.58 4.96
C ASP A 220 -10.70 16.08 5.30
N PRO A 221 -10.01 15.25 4.51
CA PRO A 221 -9.69 13.89 4.92
C PRO A 221 -8.82 13.97 6.17
N PHE A 222 -9.26 13.29 7.23
CA PHE A 222 -8.50 13.14 8.46
C PHE A 222 -7.13 12.53 8.14
N THR A 223 -6.12 13.39 8.08
CA THR A 223 -4.71 13.03 8.23
C THR A 223 -4.41 13.24 9.71
N PRO A 224 -3.97 12.21 10.47
CA PRO A 224 -3.50 12.45 11.82
C PRO A 224 -2.34 13.45 11.76
N ASP A 225 -2.46 14.54 12.51
CA ASP A 225 -1.43 15.57 12.62
C ASP A 225 -0.09 14.88 12.96
N PRO A 226 0.96 15.04 12.13
CA PRO A 226 2.31 14.72 12.57
C PRO A 226 2.56 15.51 13.84
N ILE A 227 3.12 14.86 14.86
CA ILE A 227 3.65 15.52 16.05
C ILE A 227 4.36 16.82 15.62
N LYS A 228 3.84 17.96 16.06
CA LYS A 228 4.43 19.28 15.85
C LYS A 228 5.83 19.28 16.47
N TRP A 229 6.85 19.13 15.63
CA TRP A 229 8.20 19.53 15.97
C TRP A 229 8.24 21.05 15.97
N VAL A 230 8.71 21.60 17.09
CA VAL A 230 8.86 23.04 17.31
C VAL A 230 9.68 23.65 16.18
N ASP A 231 9.08 24.64 15.52
CA ASP A 231 9.65 25.42 14.44
C ASP A 231 10.84 26.25 14.97
N LEU A 232 12.05 25.94 14.48
CA LEU A 232 13.21 26.83 14.56
C LEU A 232 13.51 27.31 13.14
N ASN A 233 12.68 28.19 12.61
CA ASN A 233 13.07 29.45 11.97
C ASN A 233 11.82 30.09 11.36
N GLY A 234 11.30 31.10 12.05
CA GLY A 234 10.11 31.81 11.62
C GLY A 234 10.30 32.59 10.31
N ASN A 235 9.21 32.72 9.57
CA ASN A 235 8.72 34.05 9.21
C ASN A 235 7.24 34.00 8.85
N SER A 236 6.57 35.12 9.12
CA SER A 236 5.13 35.33 9.11
C SER A 236 4.55 35.69 7.74
N ASP A 237 3.22 35.70 7.72
CA ASP A 237 2.31 36.56 6.93
C ASP A 237 1.97 36.14 5.48
N ASN A 238 0.78 36.38 4.92
CA ASN A 238 -0.57 36.80 5.33
C ASN A 238 -1.39 36.91 4.02
N GLY A 239 -2.73 36.77 4.07
CA GLY A 239 -3.63 37.48 3.13
C GLY A 239 -4.42 36.71 2.06
N SER A 240 -5.66 36.33 2.42
CA SER A 240 -6.96 36.62 1.75
C SER A 240 -7.04 36.80 0.21
N THR A 241 -8.01 36.13 -0.44
CA THR A 241 -9.28 36.77 -0.91
C THR A 241 -10.25 35.79 -1.59
N ASN A 242 -11.54 35.99 -1.30
CA ASN A 242 -12.71 35.32 -1.86
C ASN A 242 -12.96 35.67 -3.34
N GLY A 243 -13.48 34.68 -4.09
CA GLY A 243 -14.13 34.90 -5.39
C GLY A 243 -15.13 33.77 -5.69
N SER A 244 -16.40 34.00 -5.39
CA SER A 244 -17.51 33.12 -5.80
C SER A 244 -17.79 33.33 -7.28
N SER A 245 -17.84 32.25 -8.07
CA SER A 245 -18.49 32.24 -9.38
C SER A 245 -18.97 30.83 -9.71
N SER A 246 -20.26 30.75 -10.03
CA SER A 246 -20.90 29.57 -10.61
C SER A 246 -20.25 29.27 -11.97
N THR A 247 -19.68 28.07 -12.12
CA THR A 247 -19.17 27.59 -13.42
C THR A 247 -19.70 26.19 -13.71
N THR A 248 -20.52 26.14 -14.75
CA THR A 248 -20.66 25.02 -15.68
C THR A 248 -19.34 24.28 -15.88
N TYR A 249 -19.35 22.95 -15.74
CA TYR A 249 -18.20 22.09 -16.04
C TYR A 249 -17.86 22.15 -17.53
N THR A 250 -16.92 23.02 -17.91
CA THR A 250 -16.14 22.84 -19.13
C THR A 250 -15.09 21.77 -18.85
N VAL A 251 -15.14 20.64 -19.57
CA VAL A 251 -14.04 19.67 -19.61
C VAL A 251 -12.78 20.44 -19.98
N GLN A 252 -11.80 20.48 -19.07
CA GLN A 252 -10.54 21.16 -19.32
C GLN A 252 -9.82 20.39 -20.44
N GLN A 253 -9.58 21.04 -21.58
CA GLN A 253 -8.93 20.41 -22.72
C GLN A 253 -7.54 19.91 -22.30
N ILE A 254 -7.33 18.59 -22.36
CA ILE A 254 -6.05 17.95 -22.04
C ILE A 254 -5.21 17.96 -23.31
N ASP A 255 -4.04 18.60 -23.26
CA ASP A 255 -3.12 18.61 -24.39
C ASP A 255 -2.58 17.19 -24.67
N LYS A 256 -2.42 16.87 -25.95
CA LYS A 256 -1.75 15.63 -26.36
C LYS A 256 -0.31 15.62 -25.85
N LEU A 257 0.11 14.47 -25.37
CA LEU A 257 1.49 14.19 -25.01
C LEU A 257 2.37 14.21 -26.25
N ASP A 258 3.43 15.00 -26.15
CA ASP A 258 4.59 15.00 -27.06
C ASP A 258 5.85 14.84 -26.19
N LEU A 259 6.38 13.62 -26.16
CA LEU A 259 7.50 13.20 -25.31
C LEU A 259 8.81 13.21 -26.10
N THR A 260 9.85 13.74 -25.47
CA THR A 260 11.16 13.93 -26.11
C THR A 260 12.01 12.68 -25.93
N LYS A 261 12.68 12.20 -26.99
CA LYS A 261 13.65 11.10 -26.85
C LYS A 261 14.89 11.55 -26.08
N ILE A 262 15.37 10.69 -25.18
CA ILE A 262 16.69 10.83 -24.55
C ILE A 262 17.73 10.45 -25.60
N ASN A 263 18.61 11.40 -25.97
CA ASN A 263 19.61 11.20 -27.03
C ASN A 263 21.01 10.92 -26.48
N SER A 264 21.27 11.23 -25.21
CA SER A 264 22.57 11.07 -24.59
C SER A 264 22.45 10.79 -23.09
N VAL A 265 23.59 10.52 -22.44
CA VAL A 265 23.63 10.42 -20.98
C VAL A 265 23.54 11.82 -20.34
N SER A 266 23.99 12.87 -21.02
CA SER A 266 24.04 14.23 -20.47
C SER A 266 22.68 14.93 -20.36
N ASP A 267 21.70 14.54 -21.18
CA ASP A 267 20.32 15.05 -21.15
C ASP A 267 19.35 14.06 -20.47
N LEU A 268 19.84 12.91 -19.99
CA LEU A 268 19.01 11.83 -19.47
C LEU A 268 18.13 12.26 -18.29
N THR A 269 18.72 12.87 -17.25
CA THR A 269 17.96 13.27 -16.05
C THR A 269 16.95 14.37 -16.35
N SER A 270 17.32 15.39 -17.13
CA SER A 270 16.40 16.48 -17.48
C SER A 270 15.26 15.98 -18.37
N THR A 271 15.57 15.19 -19.41
CA THR A 271 14.57 14.67 -20.35
C THR A 271 13.63 13.67 -19.68
N LEU A 272 14.16 12.81 -18.79
CA LEU A 272 13.33 11.92 -17.97
C LEU A 272 12.32 12.72 -17.15
N ASN A 273 12.79 13.73 -16.41
CA ASN A 273 11.93 14.52 -15.54
C ASN A 273 10.86 15.30 -16.32
N ASP A 274 11.24 15.89 -17.45
CA ASP A 274 10.30 16.63 -18.30
C ASP A 274 9.22 15.71 -18.88
N ASN A 275 9.59 14.53 -19.38
CA ASN A 275 8.63 13.57 -19.90
C ASN A 275 7.72 13.01 -18.80
N VAL A 276 8.29 12.66 -17.65
CA VAL A 276 7.51 12.15 -16.51
C VAL A 276 6.51 13.19 -16.04
N LYS A 277 6.90 14.47 -15.96
CA LYS A 277 5.99 15.56 -15.60
C LYS A 277 4.81 15.64 -16.58
N LYS A 278 5.07 15.55 -17.88
CA LYS A 278 4.03 15.54 -18.91
C LYS A 278 3.10 14.34 -18.75
N ILE A 279 3.66 13.14 -18.61
CA ILE A 279 2.91 11.88 -18.39
C ILE A 279 2.00 12.02 -17.17
N TRP A 280 2.57 12.42 -16.03
CA TRP A 280 1.86 12.58 -14.77
C TRP A 280 0.72 13.60 -14.89
N THR A 281 0.98 14.75 -15.51
CA THR A 281 -0.03 15.79 -15.74
C THR A 281 -1.17 15.28 -16.62
N ALA A 282 -0.86 14.55 -17.69
CA ALA A 282 -1.88 13.98 -18.55
C ALA A 282 -2.74 12.94 -17.82
N MET A 283 -2.14 12.07 -17.00
CA MET A 283 -2.86 11.06 -16.22
C MET A 283 -3.79 11.70 -15.19
N MET A 284 -3.33 12.73 -14.48
CA MET A 284 -4.20 13.51 -13.59
C MET A 284 -5.34 14.17 -14.34
N GLY A 285 -5.06 14.76 -15.51
CA GLY A 285 -6.10 15.35 -16.37
C GLY A 285 -7.15 14.33 -16.79
N ILE A 286 -6.74 13.14 -17.21
CA ILE A 286 -7.65 12.03 -17.58
C ILE A 286 -8.50 11.62 -16.38
N ALA A 287 -7.91 11.55 -15.19
CA ALA A 287 -8.60 11.23 -13.94
C ALA A 287 -9.53 12.36 -13.44
N GLY A 288 -9.50 13.54 -14.07
CA GLY A 288 -10.25 14.72 -13.62
C GLY A 288 -9.66 15.40 -12.37
N GLU A 289 -8.39 15.17 -12.07
CA GLU A 289 -7.66 15.76 -10.95
C GLU A 289 -7.00 17.09 -11.37
N VAL A 290 -7.15 18.13 -10.53
CA VAL A 290 -6.70 19.51 -10.83
C VAL A 290 -5.51 19.99 -9.97
N THR A 291 -4.99 19.13 -9.09
CA THR A 291 -3.91 19.47 -8.15
C THR A 291 -2.85 18.37 -8.12
N ASP A 292 -1.58 18.76 -8.19
CA ASP A 292 -0.41 17.86 -8.19
C ASP A 292 -0.28 17.12 -6.86
N THR A 293 -0.41 15.80 -6.87
CA THR A 293 -0.59 14.97 -5.66
C THR A 293 0.59 14.09 -5.27
N GLY A 294 1.76 14.13 -5.92
CA GLY A 294 2.90 13.42 -5.29
C GLY A 294 4.13 13.00 -6.07
N TRP A 295 4.31 13.37 -7.34
CA TRP A 295 5.60 13.11 -8.00
C TRP A 295 6.49 14.36 -7.95
N THR A 296 7.74 14.20 -7.53
CA THR A 296 8.72 15.30 -7.47
C THR A 296 9.96 14.95 -8.27
N PRO A 297 10.41 15.83 -9.19
CA PRO A 297 11.64 15.60 -9.94
C PRO A 297 12.86 15.60 -9.01
N GLN A 298 13.79 14.69 -9.26
CA GLN A 298 15.08 14.67 -8.57
C GLN A 298 16.22 14.95 -9.56
N THR A 299 17.29 15.60 -9.07
CA THR A 299 18.49 15.92 -9.84
C THR A 299 19.65 15.03 -9.41
N PHE A 300 20.49 14.63 -10.36
CA PHE A 300 21.62 13.74 -10.11
C PHE A 300 22.86 14.21 -10.85
N ASP A 301 23.98 14.30 -10.14
CA ASP A 301 25.29 14.63 -10.74
C ASP A 301 25.95 13.42 -11.39
N LEU A 302 25.53 12.20 -11.03
CA LEU A 302 26.09 10.94 -11.49
C LEU A 302 25.00 9.91 -11.77
N VAL A 303 25.16 9.19 -12.88
CA VAL A 303 24.37 7.99 -13.21
C VAL A 303 24.87 6.82 -12.36
N ASN A 304 24.36 6.75 -11.13
CA ASN A 304 24.75 5.75 -10.14
C ASN A 304 23.52 4.95 -9.67
N ARG A 305 23.69 4.14 -8.62
CA ARG A 305 22.60 3.31 -8.07
C ARG A 305 21.41 4.14 -7.59
N GLN A 306 21.62 5.34 -7.05
CA GLN A 306 20.53 6.22 -6.60
C GLN A 306 19.72 6.72 -7.79
N PHE A 307 20.39 7.14 -8.87
CA PHE A 307 19.71 7.52 -10.11
C PHE A 307 18.92 6.36 -10.73
N ARG A 308 19.48 5.14 -10.67
CA ARG A 308 18.77 3.93 -11.13
C ARG A 308 17.52 3.63 -10.31
N ASN A 309 17.61 3.72 -8.97
CA ASN A 309 16.45 3.55 -8.11
C ASN A 309 15.39 4.61 -8.41
N TYR A 310 15.80 5.87 -8.60
CA TYR A 310 14.90 6.95 -8.97
C TYR A 310 14.13 6.67 -10.27
N ILE A 311 14.78 6.15 -11.32
CA ILE A 311 14.10 5.71 -12.54
C ILE A 311 13.05 4.65 -12.22
N ILE A 312 13.43 3.61 -11.48
CA ILE A 312 12.54 2.48 -11.16
C ILE A 312 11.34 2.95 -10.33
N ASP A 313 11.59 3.74 -9.30
CA ASP A 313 10.55 4.25 -8.40
C ASP A 313 9.59 5.18 -9.16
N THR A 314 10.12 6.06 -10.02
CA THR A 314 9.33 6.97 -10.86
C THR A 314 8.44 6.21 -11.84
N VAL A 315 8.99 5.23 -12.56
CA VAL A 315 8.21 4.42 -13.51
C VAL A 315 7.17 3.60 -12.77
N THR A 316 7.53 2.98 -11.65
CA THR A 316 6.60 2.20 -10.83
C THR A 316 5.44 3.07 -10.32
N ALA A 317 5.71 4.31 -9.92
CA ALA A 317 4.66 5.24 -9.49
C ALA A 317 3.67 5.54 -10.62
N ILE A 318 4.17 5.81 -11.83
CA ILE A 318 3.32 5.98 -13.02
C ILE A 318 2.50 4.72 -13.31
N GLN A 319 3.12 3.54 -13.28
CA GLN A 319 2.43 2.27 -13.55
C GLN A 319 1.32 1.97 -12.55
N ARG A 320 1.54 2.29 -11.27
CA ARG A 320 0.54 2.16 -10.22
C ARG A 320 -0.62 3.12 -10.40
N TYR A 321 -0.33 4.37 -10.79
CA TYR A 321 -1.39 5.35 -11.04
C TYR A 321 -2.21 4.97 -12.28
N ALA A 322 -1.57 4.46 -13.34
CA ALA A 322 -2.26 3.99 -14.54
C ALA A 322 -3.21 2.82 -14.23
N SER A 323 -2.73 1.78 -13.54
CA SER A 323 -3.58 0.62 -13.18
C SER A 323 -4.62 0.94 -12.11
N GLY A 324 -4.28 1.75 -11.11
CA GLY A 324 -5.15 2.05 -9.97
C GLY A 324 -6.16 3.16 -10.21
N THR A 325 -5.71 4.30 -10.75
CA THR A 325 -6.55 5.50 -10.90
C THR A 325 -7.26 5.54 -12.24
N LEU A 326 -6.58 5.15 -13.33
CA LEU A 326 -7.20 5.13 -14.66
C LEU A 326 -7.96 3.83 -14.96
N GLY A 327 -7.77 2.80 -14.13
CA GLY A 327 -8.38 1.49 -14.31
C GLY A 327 -7.71 0.61 -15.38
N GLY A 328 -6.49 0.97 -15.79
CA GLY A 328 -5.76 0.31 -16.89
C GLY A 328 -5.61 1.21 -18.12
N THR A 329 -4.61 0.90 -18.95
CA THR A 329 -4.35 1.64 -20.20
C THR A 329 -4.17 0.71 -21.40
N GLU A 330 -4.69 -0.51 -21.29
CA GLU A 330 -4.52 -1.57 -22.28
C GLU A 330 -5.17 -1.21 -23.61
N MET A 331 -4.39 -1.32 -24.69
CA MET A 331 -4.87 -1.18 -26.06
C MET A 331 -3.97 -1.96 -27.03
N ASP A 332 -4.42 -2.15 -28.26
CA ASP A 332 -3.60 -2.68 -29.34
C ASP A 332 -2.87 -1.53 -30.07
N ASP A 333 -1.58 -1.71 -30.34
CA ASP A 333 -0.81 -0.81 -31.21
C ASP A 333 -1.19 -1.01 -32.70
N ASP A 334 -0.63 -0.18 -33.59
CA ASP A 334 -0.89 -0.25 -35.04
C ASP A 334 -0.49 -1.60 -35.68
N ASN A 335 0.30 -2.41 -34.98
CA ASN A 335 0.72 -3.74 -35.42
C ASN A 335 -0.12 -4.87 -34.78
N GLY A 336 -1.11 -4.54 -33.95
CA GLY A 336 -1.95 -5.50 -33.23
C GLY A 336 -1.28 -6.11 -31.98
N ASN A 337 -0.23 -5.49 -31.45
CA ASN A 337 0.35 -5.89 -30.18
C ASN A 337 -0.35 -5.18 -29.03
N GLN A 338 -0.73 -5.92 -28.00
CA GLN A 338 -1.25 -5.34 -26.78
C GLN A 338 -0.14 -4.56 -26.06
N ILE A 339 -0.40 -3.28 -25.78
CA ILE A 339 0.48 -2.37 -25.06
C ILE A 339 -0.28 -1.71 -23.91
N SER A 340 0.42 -1.39 -22.83
CA SER A 340 -0.09 -0.55 -21.75
C SER A 340 1.03 0.08 -20.94
N VAL A 341 0.72 1.17 -20.24
CA VAL A 341 1.65 1.88 -19.35
C VAL A 341 2.09 0.98 -18.21
N GLU A 342 1.13 0.35 -17.53
CA GLU A 342 1.32 -0.47 -16.33
C GLU A 342 2.00 -1.83 -16.58
N ALA A 343 1.84 -2.40 -17.77
CA ALA A 343 2.44 -3.70 -18.10
C ALA A 343 3.88 -3.59 -18.66
N TYR A 344 4.38 -2.38 -18.93
CA TYR A 344 5.69 -2.20 -19.53
C TYR A 344 6.84 -2.60 -18.58
N SER A 345 7.81 -3.38 -19.05
CA SER A 345 8.96 -3.80 -18.24
C SER A 345 10.23 -3.06 -18.68
N LEU A 346 10.78 -2.24 -17.79
CA LEU A 346 12.06 -1.58 -18.05
C LEU A 346 13.23 -2.57 -18.07
N SER A 347 14.23 -2.28 -18.91
CA SER A 347 15.49 -3.01 -18.94
C SER A 347 16.18 -2.99 -17.58
N ARG A 348 16.57 -4.18 -17.11
CA ARG A 348 17.39 -4.36 -15.90
C ARG A 348 18.89 -4.34 -16.19
N SER A 349 19.29 -3.97 -17.40
CA SER A 349 20.70 -3.86 -17.79
C SER A 349 21.46 -2.86 -16.92
N LEU A 350 22.76 -3.11 -16.76
CA LEU A 350 23.69 -2.17 -16.15
C LEU A 350 24.30 -1.21 -17.19
N LEU A 351 24.05 -1.44 -18.47
CA LEU A 351 24.51 -0.58 -19.55
C LEU A 351 23.54 0.58 -19.72
N ILE A 352 24.04 1.81 -19.56
CA ILE A 352 23.20 3.02 -19.59
C ILE A 352 22.47 3.19 -20.93
N ASN A 353 23.07 2.75 -22.05
CA ASN A 353 22.45 2.83 -23.37
C ASN A 353 21.21 1.90 -23.48
N ASP A 354 21.21 0.75 -22.80
CA ASP A 354 20.05 -0.15 -22.78
C ASP A 354 18.93 0.44 -21.94
N VAL A 355 19.27 1.13 -20.84
CA VAL A 355 18.31 1.85 -19.99
C VAL A 355 17.68 3.00 -20.77
N ILE A 356 18.49 3.80 -21.48
CA ILE A 356 18.00 4.88 -22.35
C ILE A 356 17.07 4.34 -23.43
N THR A 357 17.47 3.25 -24.11
CA THR A 357 16.64 2.61 -25.14
C THR A 357 15.30 2.14 -24.55
N SER A 358 15.34 1.51 -23.39
CA SER A 358 14.13 1.03 -22.71
C SER A 358 13.22 2.17 -22.25
N LEU A 359 13.78 3.29 -21.75
CA LEU A 359 13.01 4.47 -21.36
C LEU A 359 12.35 5.13 -22.57
N ASN A 360 13.06 5.25 -23.69
CA ASN A 360 12.49 5.79 -24.92
C ASN A 360 11.33 4.93 -25.44
N ASN A 361 11.48 3.61 -25.42
CA ASN A 361 10.39 2.70 -25.78
C ASN A 361 9.20 2.82 -24.81
N TRP A 362 9.46 2.98 -23.51
CA TRP A 362 8.40 3.20 -22.52
C TRP A 362 7.67 4.53 -22.74
N PHE A 363 8.39 5.60 -23.10
CA PHE A 363 7.78 6.88 -23.48
C PHE A 363 6.90 6.73 -24.71
N ASP A 364 7.34 6.01 -25.74
CA ASP A 364 6.53 5.74 -26.94
C ASP A 364 5.21 5.03 -26.56
N VAL A 365 5.24 4.06 -25.63
CA VAL A 365 4.04 3.39 -25.09
C VAL A 365 3.15 4.36 -24.29
N CYS A 366 3.73 5.13 -23.36
CA CYS A 366 2.96 6.10 -22.57
C CYS A 366 2.26 7.13 -23.45
N GLN A 367 2.98 7.67 -24.43
CA GLN A 367 2.42 8.64 -25.37
C GLN A 367 1.28 8.03 -26.17
N THR A 368 1.43 6.80 -26.66
CA THR A 368 0.41 6.12 -27.46
C THR A 368 -0.85 5.85 -26.64
N CYS A 369 -0.72 5.17 -25.50
CA CYS A 369 -1.84 4.81 -24.64
C CYS A 369 -2.60 6.03 -24.14
N LEU A 370 -1.90 7.02 -23.58
CA LEU A 370 -2.55 8.18 -22.98
C LEU A 370 -3.15 9.12 -24.04
N ASN A 371 -2.51 9.29 -25.21
CA ASN A 371 -3.12 10.06 -26.29
C ASN A 371 -4.36 9.37 -26.87
N SER A 372 -4.40 8.03 -26.89
CA SER A 372 -5.60 7.29 -27.27
C SER A 372 -6.77 7.60 -26.33
N ILE A 373 -6.53 7.55 -25.02
CA ILE A 373 -7.53 7.91 -24.00
C ILE A 373 -7.96 9.37 -24.17
N ILE A 374 -7.02 10.31 -24.27
CA ILE A 374 -7.33 11.73 -24.48
C ILE A 374 -8.18 11.95 -25.75
N ASN A 375 -7.87 11.24 -26.85
CA ASN A 375 -8.65 11.33 -28.09
C ASN A 375 -10.08 10.79 -27.94
N SER A 376 -10.34 9.88 -27.00
CA SER A 376 -11.67 9.35 -26.74
C SER A 376 -12.53 10.25 -25.85
N MET A 377 -11.92 11.25 -25.20
CA MET A 377 -12.61 12.20 -24.33
C MET A 377 -13.24 13.37 -25.10
N TYR A 378 -12.88 13.58 -26.37
CA TYR A 378 -13.37 14.63 -27.28
C TYR A 378 -13.81 14.03 -28.61
#